data_AF-A0A1Z5J8R5-F1
#
_entry.id   AF-A0A1Z5J8R5-F1
#
_cell.length_a   1.000
_cell.length_b   1.000
_cell.length_c   1.000
_cell.angle_alpha   90.00
_cell.angle_beta   90.00
_cell.angle_gamma   90.00
#
_symmetry.space_group_name_H-M   'P 1'
#
loop_
_entity.id
_entity.type
_entity.pdbx_description
1 polymer ?
#
loop_
_entity_poly.entity_id
_entity_poly.type
_entity_poly.pdbx_seq_one_letter_code
_entity_poly.pdbx_strand_id
1 'polypeptide(L)'
;MLTQLSLSAITVTLYIPTSAVGAVIGRRGQTIAQVQKTAAQASSNPKVPVRISVREPETPTYTPLDASDELWTPVVVKADPLAAWSACEQIQALVVEAGGFVEHEDIIVDIPLHRNKHATVVGKRGWTVATLSADHAVRILVPHKELRHDIVQLEGPFSNVRACFAALLQVLVAPATLIVPVLPSQTKLRHIGRKTDTVLRKTKLEDGTWQLTVTGAGHVPAAMAMLQKWKEELQYPSSSTKPSAGAVRKSRNQTSAKMPARNREVSASGQ
;
A
#
# COMPACT_ATOMS: atom_id res chain seq x y z
N MET A 1 -12.72 -3.93 -8.98
CA MET A 1 -11.55 -3.05 -8.68
C MET A 1 -10.20 -3.79 -8.61
N LEU A 2 -10.12 -5.13 -8.75
CA LEU A 2 -8.84 -5.87 -8.73
C LEU A 2 -8.15 -6.02 -10.10
N THR A 3 -8.83 -5.66 -11.20
CA THR A 3 -8.39 -5.89 -12.59
C THR A 3 -7.37 -4.88 -13.12
N GLN A 4 -6.96 -3.89 -12.32
CA GLN A 4 -6.15 -2.76 -12.79
C GLN A 4 -4.68 -2.78 -12.30
N LEU A 5 -4.18 -3.96 -11.93
CA LEU A 5 -2.89 -4.09 -11.26
C LEU A 5 -1.84 -4.83 -12.09
N SER A 6 -0.70 -4.17 -12.21
CA SER A 6 0.55 -4.61 -12.84
C SER A 6 1.32 -5.69 -12.05
N LEU A 7 0.67 -6.44 -11.14
CA LEU A 7 1.33 -7.58 -10.48
C LEU A 7 1.17 -8.81 -11.38
N SER A 8 2.28 -9.30 -11.91
CA SER A 8 2.28 -10.45 -12.82
C SER A 8 1.81 -11.74 -12.13
N ALA A 9 2.20 -11.94 -10.87
CA ALA A 9 1.84 -13.12 -10.09
C ALA A 9 2.05 -12.82 -8.59
N ILE A 10 1.37 -13.57 -7.73
CA ILE A 10 1.61 -13.64 -6.28
C ILE A 10 1.81 -15.10 -5.87
N THR A 11 2.42 -15.32 -4.70
CA THR A 11 2.51 -16.64 -4.09
C THR A 11 1.70 -16.63 -2.80
N VAL A 12 0.73 -17.53 -2.66
CA VAL A 12 -0.06 -17.71 -1.44
C VAL A 12 0.26 -19.07 -0.86
N THR A 13 0.64 -19.11 0.41
CA THR A 13 0.92 -20.33 1.16
C THR A 13 -0.18 -20.50 2.21
N LEU A 14 -0.91 -21.60 2.09
CA LEU A 14 -1.95 -22.00 3.04
C LEU A 14 -1.46 -23.19 3.84
N TYR A 15 -1.71 -23.20 5.14
CA TYR A 15 -1.47 -24.37 5.97
C TYR A 15 -2.78 -25.14 6.10
N ILE A 16 -2.75 -26.41 5.69
CA ILE A 16 -3.90 -27.30 5.79
C ILE A 16 -3.55 -28.48 6.68
N PRO A 17 -4.51 -29.08 7.39
CA PRO A 17 -4.26 -30.29 8.15
C PRO A 17 -3.72 -31.39 7.22
N THR A 18 -2.69 -32.12 7.66
CA THR A 18 -2.09 -33.22 6.88
C THR A 18 -3.14 -34.28 6.49
N SER A 19 -4.19 -34.45 7.30
CA SER A 19 -5.34 -35.32 7.00
C SER A 19 -6.16 -34.90 5.78
N ALA A 20 -6.23 -33.59 5.48
CA ALA A 20 -7.02 -33.04 4.38
C ALA A 20 -6.24 -32.98 3.05
N VAL A 21 -4.92 -33.18 3.06
CA VAL A 21 -4.06 -33.14 1.87
C VAL A 21 -4.54 -34.09 0.77
N GLY A 22 -4.94 -35.31 1.15
CA GLY A 22 -5.45 -36.31 0.20
C GLY A 22 -6.70 -35.85 -0.54
N ALA A 23 -7.58 -35.11 0.12
CA ALA A 23 -8.79 -34.54 -0.49
C ALA A 23 -8.46 -33.40 -1.46
N VAL A 24 -7.51 -32.53 -1.09
CA VAL A 24 -7.04 -31.41 -1.92
C VAL A 24 -6.34 -31.91 -3.20
N ILE A 25 -5.47 -32.92 -3.09
CA ILE A 25 -4.81 -33.52 -4.26
C ILE A 25 -5.83 -34.30 -5.09
N GLY A 26 -6.68 -35.10 -4.43
CA GLY A 26 -7.66 -35.97 -5.06
C GLY A 26 -7.07 -37.23 -5.68
N ARG A 27 -7.96 -38.14 -6.11
CA ARG A 27 -7.57 -39.41 -6.74
C ARG A 27 -6.77 -39.12 -8.03
N ARG A 28 -5.52 -39.60 -8.08
CA ARG A 28 -4.57 -39.37 -9.19
C ARG A 28 -4.32 -37.89 -9.52
N GLY A 29 -4.49 -36.98 -8.54
CA GLY A 29 -4.30 -35.55 -8.76
C GLY A 29 -5.42 -34.86 -9.55
N GLN A 30 -6.58 -35.50 -9.72
CA GLN A 30 -7.67 -34.91 -10.51
C GLN A 30 -8.26 -33.66 -9.85
N THR A 31 -8.40 -33.64 -8.53
CA THR A 31 -8.98 -32.49 -7.81
C THR A 31 -8.10 -31.25 -7.94
N ILE A 32 -6.80 -31.38 -7.64
CA ILE A 32 -5.87 -30.24 -7.77
C ILE A 32 -5.76 -29.73 -9.22
N ALA A 33 -5.79 -30.63 -10.22
CA ALA A 33 -5.81 -30.24 -11.63
C ALA A 33 -7.09 -29.49 -12.00
N GLN A 34 -8.23 -29.90 -11.44
CA GLN A 34 -9.51 -29.23 -11.64
C GLN A 34 -9.54 -27.85 -10.97
N VAL A 35 -8.98 -27.72 -9.76
CA VAL A 35 -8.84 -26.42 -9.07
C VAL A 35 -7.95 -25.48 -9.88
N GLN A 36 -6.80 -25.96 -10.38
CA GLN A 36 -5.92 -25.18 -11.25
C GLN A 36 -6.64 -24.68 -12.51
N LYS A 37 -7.40 -25.56 -13.18
CA LYS A 37 -8.16 -25.22 -14.38
C LYS A 37 -9.26 -24.20 -14.11
N THR A 38 -10.01 -24.38 -13.03
CA THR A 38 -11.11 -23.49 -12.64
C THR A 38 -10.57 -22.11 -12.24
N ALA A 39 -9.52 -22.07 -11.42
CA ALA A 39 -8.85 -20.83 -11.05
C ALA A 39 -8.23 -20.09 -12.25
N ALA A 40 -7.73 -20.82 -13.25
CA ALA A 40 -7.21 -20.22 -14.47
C ALA A 40 -8.28 -19.48 -15.28
N GLN A 41 -9.55 -19.89 -15.20
CA GLN A 41 -10.67 -19.16 -15.83
C GLN A 41 -10.94 -17.82 -15.17
N ALA A 42 -10.62 -17.68 -13.87
CA ALA A 42 -10.71 -16.42 -13.14
C ALA A 42 -9.46 -15.52 -13.32
N SER A 43 -8.42 -15.99 -14.03
CA SER A 43 -7.18 -15.22 -14.20
C SER A 43 -7.41 -13.95 -15.04
N SER A 44 -6.84 -12.85 -14.58
CA SER A 44 -6.81 -11.61 -15.38
C SER A 44 -5.72 -11.63 -16.46
N ASN A 45 -4.73 -12.52 -16.33
CA ASN A 45 -3.60 -12.64 -17.24
C ASN A 45 -3.40 -14.09 -17.69
N PRO A 46 -3.82 -14.46 -18.93
CA PRO A 46 -3.74 -15.84 -19.42
C PRO A 46 -2.30 -16.32 -19.68
N LYS A 47 -1.30 -15.43 -19.65
CA LYS A 47 0.11 -15.81 -19.84
C LYS A 47 0.74 -16.42 -18.58
N VAL A 48 0.11 -16.23 -17.42
CA VAL A 48 0.65 -16.68 -16.12
C VAL A 48 -0.09 -17.94 -15.70
N PRO A 49 0.58 -19.12 -15.69
CA PRO A 49 -0.08 -20.37 -15.31
C PRO A 49 -0.35 -20.42 -13.81
N VAL A 50 -1.48 -21.00 -13.43
CA VAL A 50 -1.80 -21.33 -12.04
C VAL A 50 -1.02 -22.58 -11.65
N ARG A 51 -0.08 -22.46 -10.72
CA ARG A 51 0.73 -23.59 -10.21
C ARG A 51 0.41 -23.78 -8.74
N ILE A 52 -0.09 -24.96 -8.39
CA ILE A 52 -0.36 -25.36 -7.01
C ILE A 52 0.61 -26.47 -6.64
N SER A 53 1.29 -26.35 -5.52
CA SER A 53 2.29 -27.30 -5.02
C SER A 53 1.99 -27.62 -3.56
N VAL A 54 1.90 -28.91 -3.22
CA VAL A 54 1.69 -29.36 -1.84
C VAL A 54 3.04 -29.82 -1.30
N ARG A 55 3.87 -28.86 -0.91
CA ARG A 55 5.23 -29.03 -0.36
C ARG A 55 5.70 -27.69 0.19
N GLU A 56 6.81 -27.71 0.92
CA GLU A 56 7.49 -26.49 1.33
C GLU A 56 7.74 -25.55 0.15
N PRO A 57 7.50 -24.23 0.32
CA PRO A 57 7.84 -23.25 -0.69
C PRO A 57 9.36 -23.26 -0.91
N GLU A 58 9.78 -23.37 -2.18
CA GLU A 58 11.19 -23.34 -2.58
C GLU A 58 11.86 -21.97 -2.35
N THR A 59 11.08 -20.92 -2.06
CA THR A 59 11.55 -19.56 -1.83
C THR A 59 11.79 -19.32 -0.35
N PRO A 60 12.88 -18.62 0.05
CA PRO A 60 13.12 -18.29 1.45
C PRO A 60 12.03 -17.31 1.94
N THR A 61 11.01 -17.85 2.58
CA THR A 61 10.08 -17.08 3.40
C THR A 61 10.89 -16.51 4.58
N TYR A 62 10.61 -15.28 4.99
CA TYR A 62 11.42 -14.60 6.02
C TYR A 62 11.21 -15.17 7.42
N THR A 63 10.04 -15.78 7.65
CA THR A 63 9.81 -16.69 8.75
C THR A 63 10.33 -18.07 8.36
N PRO A 64 11.28 -18.65 9.12
CA PRO A 64 11.49 -20.09 9.07
C PRO A 64 10.13 -20.74 9.26
N LEU A 65 9.71 -21.54 8.29
CA LEU A 65 8.52 -22.36 8.44
C LEU A 65 8.93 -23.36 9.53
N ASP A 66 8.31 -23.30 10.70
CA ASP A 66 8.53 -24.31 11.73
C ASP A 66 7.98 -25.63 11.18
N ALA A 67 8.85 -26.39 10.51
CA ALA A 67 8.60 -27.73 9.99
C ALA A 67 8.42 -28.77 11.11
N SER A 68 8.37 -28.33 12.36
CA SER A 68 8.17 -29.15 13.55
C SER A 68 6.72 -29.59 13.75
N ASP A 69 5.75 -28.95 13.08
CA ASP A 69 4.34 -29.34 13.19
C ASP A 69 3.96 -30.35 12.08
N GLU A 70 4.15 -31.64 12.35
CA GLU A 70 3.74 -32.77 11.49
C GLU A 70 2.24 -32.78 11.14
N LEU A 71 1.43 -31.98 11.85
CA LEU A 71 -0.01 -31.88 11.70
C LEU A 71 -0.44 -30.96 10.55
N TRP A 72 0.45 -30.11 10.05
CA TRP A 72 0.13 -29.11 9.04
C TRP A 72 1.03 -29.27 7.81
N THR A 73 0.41 -29.23 6.63
CA THR A 73 1.10 -29.30 5.35
C THR A 73 0.93 -27.99 4.59
N PRO A 74 2.01 -27.34 4.12
CA PRO A 74 1.91 -26.13 3.32
C PRO A 74 1.46 -26.44 1.88
N VAL A 75 0.47 -25.67 1.42
CA VAL A 75 0.02 -25.64 0.03
C VAL A 75 0.35 -24.29 -0.57
N VAL A 76 1.21 -24.29 -1.57
CA VAL A 76 1.75 -23.09 -2.22
C VAL A 76 1.05 -22.89 -3.56
N VAL A 77 0.36 -21.77 -3.72
CA VAL A 77 -0.36 -21.34 -4.93
C VAL A 77 0.38 -20.17 -5.56
N LYS A 78 0.94 -20.38 -6.76
CA LYS A 78 1.58 -19.33 -7.57
C LYS A 78 0.70 -19.02 -8.77
N ALA A 79 0.11 -17.83 -8.80
CA ALA A 79 -0.82 -17.43 -9.87
C ALA A 79 -1.00 -15.91 -9.94
N ASP A 80 -1.73 -15.44 -10.96
CA ASP A 80 -2.30 -14.09 -10.98
C ASP A 80 -3.13 -13.82 -9.71
N PRO A 81 -3.16 -12.59 -9.14
CA PRO A 81 -3.85 -12.34 -7.89
C PRO A 81 -5.31 -12.80 -7.84
N LEU A 82 -6.05 -12.65 -8.94
CA LEU A 82 -7.46 -13.05 -8.98
C LEU A 82 -7.61 -14.58 -9.01
N ALA A 83 -6.77 -15.25 -9.80
CA ALA A 83 -6.73 -16.71 -9.86
C ALA A 83 -6.22 -17.34 -8.56
N ALA A 84 -5.24 -16.71 -7.91
CA ALA A 84 -4.69 -17.16 -6.63
C ALA A 84 -5.79 -17.19 -5.55
N TRP A 85 -6.54 -16.08 -5.40
CA TRP A 85 -7.64 -16.02 -4.43
C TRP A 85 -8.73 -17.05 -4.72
N SER A 86 -9.12 -17.21 -5.98
CA SER A 86 -10.12 -18.21 -6.38
C SER A 86 -9.65 -19.64 -6.11
N ALA A 87 -8.36 -19.94 -6.31
CA ALA A 87 -7.79 -21.25 -5.97
C ALA A 87 -7.78 -21.48 -4.46
N CYS A 88 -7.44 -20.45 -3.67
CA CYS A 88 -7.41 -20.53 -2.22
C CYS A 88 -8.80 -20.82 -1.62
N GLU A 89 -9.83 -20.12 -2.10
CA GLU A 89 -11.23 -20.34 -1.66
C GLU A 89 -11.68 -21.79 -1.96
N GLN A 90 -11.31 -22.32 -3.12
CA GLN A 90 -11.62 -23.72 -3.49
C GLN A 90 -10.87 -24.72 -2.60
N ILE A 91 -9.59 -24.47 -2.28
CA ILE A 91 -8.81 -25.33 -1.38
C ILE A 91 -9.41 -25.32 0.02
N GLN A 92 -9.78 -24.15 0.56
CA GLN A 92 -10.44 -24.04 1.85
C GLN A 92 -11.75 -24.81 1.89
N ALA A 93 -12.59 -24.70 0.84
CA ALA A 93 -13.83 -25.45 0.75
C ALA A 93 -13.61 -26.97 0.81
N LEU A 94 -12.60 -27.48 0.09
CA LEU A 94 -12.23 -28.91 0.11
C LEU A 94 -11.72 -29.37 1.49
N VAL A 95 -11.01 -28.52 2.21
CA VAL A 95 -10.53 -28.83 3.57
C VAL A 95 -11.69 -28.92 4.56
N VAL A 96 -12.64 -28.00 4.46
CA VAL A 96 -13.87 -28.01 5.29
C VAL A 96 -14.70 -29.25 4.99
N GLU A 97 -14.89 -29.61 3.72
CA GLU A 97 -15.60 -30.84 3.32
C GLU A 97 -14.91 -32.11 3.80
N ALA A 98 -13.57 -32.12 3.87
CA ALA A 98 -12.78 -33.23 4.39
C ALA A 98 -12.86 -33.39 5.92
N GLY A 99 -13.60 -32.51 6.62
CA GLY A 99 -13.72 -32.53 8.08
C GLY A 99 -12.51 -31.93 8.81
N GLY A 100 -11.67 -31.17 8.10
CA GLY A 100 -10.59 -30.41 8.73
C GLY A 100 -11.15 -29.25 9.56
N PHE A 101 -10.81 -29.20 10.85
CA PHE A 101 -10.98 -28.01 11.67
C PHE A 101 -9.90 -27.00 11.31
N VAL A 102 -10.30 -25.80 10.88
CA VAL A 102 -9.40 -24.69 10.57
C VAL A 102 -9.44 -23.72 11.76
N GLU A 103 -8.85 -24.11 12.89
CA GLU A 103 -8.81 -23.22 14.07
C GLU A 103 -7.82 -22.06 13.89
N HIS A 104 -6.82 -22.24 13.03
CA HIS A 104 -5.83 -21.22 12.70
C HIS A 104 -5.77 -21.02 11.18
N GLU A 105 -6.59 -20.10 10.69
CA GLU A 105 -6.70 -19.75 9.26
C GLU A 105 -5.60 -18.76 8.82
N ASP A 106 -4.40 -18.91 9.37
CA ASP A 106 -3.28 -18.04 9.07
C ASP A 106 -2.71 -18.41 7.69
N ILE A 107 -2.85 -17.48 6.76
CA ILE A 107 -2.30 -17.58 5.41
C ILE A 107 -1.11 -16.65 5.29
N ILE A 108 -0.13 -17.09 4.50
CA ILE A 108 1.04 -16.29 4.15
C ILE A 108 0.93 -15.90 2.68
N VAL A 109 1.04 -14.60 2.38
CA VAL A 109 1.00 -14.08 1.01
C VAL A 109 2.28 -13.34 0.71
N ASP A 110 3.03 -13.87 -0.24
CA ASP A 110 4.26 -13.28 -0.76
C ASP A 110 3.95 -12.49 -2.03
N ILE A 111 4.18 -11.18 -1.93
CA ILE A 111 3.92 -10.21 -2.98
C ILE A 111 5.26 -9.81 -3.60
N PRO A 112 5.52 -10.18 -4.86
CA PRO A 112 6.73 -9.74 -5.54
C PRO A 112 6.64 -8.24 -5.82
N LEU A 113 7.45 -7.48 -5.10
CA LEU A 113 7.49 -6.04 -5.16
C LEU A 113 8.94 -5.58 -5.29
N HIS A 114 9.26 -4.92 -6.40
CA HIS A 114 10.59 -4.37 -6.63
C HIS A 114 10.97 -3.35 -5.53
N ARG A 115 12.21 -3.40 -5.04
CA ARG A 115 12.79 -2.54 -3.98
C ARG A 115 12.41 -1.07 -4.02
N ASN A 116 12.28 -0.48 -5.21
CA ASN A 116 11.93 0.93 -5.39
C ASN A 116 10.55 1.28 -4.79
N LYS A 117 9.66 0.29 -4.66
CA LYS A 117 8.31 0.45 -4.12
C LYS A 117 8.20 0.07 -2.64
N HIS A 118 9.22 -0.55 -2.02
CA HIS A 118 9.19 -0.86 -0.58
C HIS A 118 9.06 0.39 0.28
N ALA A 119 9.75 1.48 -0.09
CA ALA A 119 9.65 2.75 0.62
C ALA A 119 8.22 3.33 0.59
N THR A 120 7.49 3.10 -0.50
CA THR A 120 6.08 3.49 -0.64
C THR A 120 5.17 2.66 0.25
N VAL A 121 5.41 1.34 0.34
CA VAL A 121 4.66 0.46 1.24
C VAL A 121 4.85 0.87 2.69
N VAL A 122 6.11 1.00 3.15
CA VAL A 122 6.46 1.40 4.52
C VAL A 122 5.88 2.78 4.86
N GLY A 123 5.93 3.72 3.91
CA GLY A 123 5.52 5.09 4.11
C GLY A 123 6.47 5.88 5.02
N LYS A 124 6.12 7.14 5.33
CA LYS A 124 6.92 7.98 6.23
C LYS A 124 6.97 7.40 7.64
N ARG A 125 8.19 7.17 8.14
CA ARG A 125 8.45 6.62 9.49
C ARG A 125 7.72 5.29 9.77
N GLY A 126 7.38 4.53 8.73
CA GLY A 126 6.61 3.28 8.91
C GLY A 126 5.12 3.47 9.17
N TRP A 127 4.59 4.69 9.07
CA TRP A 127 3.20 4.98 9.43
C TRP A 127 2.18 4.22 8.56
N THR A 128 2.43 4.09 7.25
CA THR A 128 1.52 3.40 6.33
C THR A 128 1.41 1.92 6.66
N VAL A 129 2.54 1.22 6.85
CA VAL A 129 2.54 -0.20 7.26
C VAL A 129 1.92 -0.38 8.65
N ALA A 130 2.23 0.52 9.61
CA ALA A 130 1.66 0.43 10.95
C ALA A 130 0.13 0.61 10.94
N THR A 131 -0.37 1.53 10.14
CA THR A 131 -1.81 1.78 9.99
C THR A 131 -2.51 0.61 9.30
N LEU A 132 -1.98 0.14 8.17
CA LEU A 132 -2.54 -1.03 7.45
C LEU A 132 -2.54 -2.29 8.31
N SER A 133 -1.46 -2.52 9.06
CA SER A 133 -1.35 -3.66 9.97
C SER A 133 -2.36 -3.58 11.11
N ALA A 134 -2.58 -2.39 11.68
CA ALA A 134 -3.55 -2.17 12.76
C ALA A 134 -5.00 -2.26 12.27
N ASP A 135 -5.33 -1.65 11.13
CA ASP A 135 -6.68 -1.59 10.58
C ASP A 135 -7.22 -2.97 10.19
N HIS A 136 -6.33 -3.83 9.69
CA HIS A 136 -6.69 -5.17 9.21
C HIS A 136 -6.28 -6.29 10.16
N ALA A 137 -5.60 -6.01 11.26
CA ALA A 137 -5.01 -7.02 12.15
C ALA A 137 -4.19 -8.08 11.37
N VAL A 138 -3.33 -7.61 10.47
CA VAL A 138 -2.44 -8.44 9.63
C VAL A 138 -1.00 -8.09 9.94
N ARG A 139 -0.13 -9.07 10.02
CA ARG A 139 1.31 -8.86 10.16
C ARG A 139 1.90 -8.63 8.77
N ILE A 140 2.45 -7.42 8.57
CA ILE A 140 3.09 -7.03 7.31
C ILE A 140 4.59 -7.03 7.53
N LEU A 141 5.29 -7.83 6.75
CA LEU A 141 6.73 -7.96 6.82
C LEU A 141 7.37 -7.45 5.54
N VAL A 142 8.18 -6.39 5.71
CA VAL A 142 8.95 -5.78 4.63
C VAL A 142 10.43 -6.10 4.84
N PRO A 143 11.13 -6.69 3.85
CA PRO A 143 12.53 -7.07 4.00
C PRO A 143 13.42 -5.85 4.21
N HIS A 144 14.49 -6.04 5.00
CA HIS A 144 15.48 -4.99 5.21
C HIS A 144 16.21 -4.66 3.89
N LYS A 145 16.64 -3.40 3.72
CA LYS A 145 17.27 -2.92 2.47
C LYS A 145 18.54 -3.70 2.07
N GLU A 146 19.18 -4.33 3.04
CA GLU A 146 20.42 -5.08 2.88
C GLU A 146 20.19 -6.48 2.30
N LEU A 147 19.04 -7.10 2.59
CA LEU A 147 18.72 -8.48 2.22
C LEU A 147 18.39 -8.64 0.71
N ARG A 148 18.29 -7.53 -0.03
CA ARG A 148 17.98 -7.49 -1.49
C ARG A 148 16.81 -8.40 -1.93
N HIS A 149 15.89 -8.73 -1.03
CA HIS A 149 14.69 -9.48 -1.37
C HIS A 149 13.63 -8.54 -1.91
N ASP A 150 13.03 -8.88 -3.06
CA ASP A 150 11.94 -8.13 -3.68
C ASP A 150 10.56 -8.71 -3.31
N ILE A 151 10.39 -9.22 -2.08
CA ILE A 151 9.16 -9.88 -1.63
C ILE A 151 8.67 -9.21 -0.35
N VAL A 152 7.41 -8.78 -0.33
CA VAL A 152 6.71 -8.33 0.88
C VAL A 152 5.74 -9.43 1.30
N GLN A 153 5.79 -9.82 2.57
CA GLN A 153 5.01 -10.92 3.10
C GLN A 153 3.87 -10.37 3.97
N LEU A 154 2.66 -10.90 3.77
CA LEU A 154 1.50 -10.67 4.63
C LEU A 154 1.15 -11.97 5.35
N GLU A 155 0.91 -11.90 6.64
CA GLU A 155 0.58 -13.06 7.49
C GLU A 155 -0.64 -12.73 8.34
N GLY A 156 -1.64 -13.62 8.33
CA GLY A 156 -2.84 -13.52 9.16
C GLY A 156 -4.06 -14.19 8.55
N PRO A 157 -5.27 -13.90 9.06
CA PRO A 157 -6.51 -14.54 8.62
C PRO A 157 -6.86 -14.27 7.15
N PHE A 158 -7.42 -15.26 6.45
CA PHE A 158 -7.76 -15.16 5.01
C PHE A 158 -8.55 -13.89 4.64
N SER A 159 -9.62 -13.61 5.37
CA SER A 159 -10.48 -12.45 5.15
C SER A 159 -9.74 -11.12 5.32
N ASN A 160 -8.91 -11.04 6.35
CA ASN A 160 -8.16 -9.84 6.72
C ASN A 160 -7.01 -9.57 5.75
N VAL A 161 -6.27 -10.62 5.38
CA VAL A 161 -5.17 -10.53 4.41
C VAL A 161 -5.69 -10.13 3.03
N ARG A 162 -6.84 -10.64 2.60
CA ARG A 162 -7.48 -10.20 1.34
C ARG A 162 -7.83 -8.71 1.36
N ALA A 163 -8.39 -8.22 2.46
CA ALA A 163 -8.71 -6.80 2.63
C ALA A 163 -7.43 -5.93 2.66
N CYS A 164 -6.43 -6.35 3.43
CA CYS A 164 -5.13 -5.68 3.52
C CYS A 164 -4.41 -5.68 2.17
N PHE A 165 -4.46 -6.77 1.41
CA PHE A 165 -3.91 -6.88 0.07
C PHE A 165 -4.56 -5.84 -0.85
N ALA A 166 -5.90 -5.75 -0.86
CA ALA A 166 -6.60 -4.75 -1.66
C ALA A 166 -6.20 -3.30 -1.28
N ALA A 167 -6.07 -3.00 0.02
CA ALA A 167 -5.63 -1.69 0.50
C ALA A 167 -4.17 -1.38 0.12
N LEU A 168 -3.26 -2.36 0.29
CA LEU A 168 -1.85 -2.25 -0.09
C LEU A 168 -1.69 -1.95 -1.59
N LEU A 169 -2.49 -2.62 -2.42
CA LEU A 169 -2.46 -2.39 -3.86
C LEU A 169 -2.90 -0.97 -4.24
N GLN A 170 -3.86 -0.38 -3.53
CA GLN A 170 -4.25 1.02 -3.75
C GLN A 170 -3.09 1.98 -3.46
N VAL A 171 -2.28 1.70 -2.44
CA VAL A 171 -1.06 2.46 -2.11
C VAL A 171 -0.02 2.33 -3.23
N LEU A 172 0.08 1.17 -3.88
CA LEU A 172 1.06 0.88 -4.92
C LEU A 172 0.70 1.39 -6.33
N VAL A 173 -0.59 1.58 -6.63
CA VAL A 173 -1.08 1.81 -8.01
C VAL A 173 -0.98 3.25 -8.48
N ALA A 174 -1.08 4.26 -7.62
CA ALA A 174 -1.49 5.57 -8.11
C ALA A 174 -0.35 6.61 -8.20
N PRO A 175 0.12 6.96 -9.41
CA PRO A 175 0.23 8.35 -9.80
C PRO A 175 -1.17 8.85 -10.21
N ALA A 176 -1.95 9.38 -9.27
CA ALA A 176 -3.27 9.89 -9.62
C ALA A 176 -3.12 11.21 -10.36
N THR A 177 -3.75 11.31 -11.53
CA THR A 177 -3.65 12.52 -12.35
C THR A 177 -5.00 13.22 -12.41
N LEU A 178 -5.02 14.52 -12.11
CA LEU A 178 -6.19 15.37 -12.17
C LEU A 178 -5.96 16.52 -13.14
N ILE A 179 -6.88 16.71 -14.09
CA ILE A 179 -6.89 17.90 -14.95
C ILE A 179 -7.76 18.97 -14.32
N VAL A 180 -7.16 20.16 -14.12
CA VAL A 180 -7.79 21.35 -13.57
C VAL A 180 -7.72 22.52 -14.57
N PRO A 181 -8.77 23.33 -14.71
CA PRO A 181 -8.80 24.45 -15.64
C PRO A 181 -7.86 25.59 -15.21
N VAL A 182 -7.67 25.79 -13.90
CA VAL A 182 -6.81 26.81 -13.32
C VAL A 182 -5.83 26.17 -12.34
N LEU A 183 -4.55 26.57 -12.40
CA LEU A 183 -3.52 26.05 -11.51
C LEU A 183 -3.66 26.62 -10.08
N PRO A 184 -3.66 25.78 -9.03
CA PRO A 184 -3.67 26.24 -7.64
C PRO A 184 -2.36 26.94 -7.25
N SER A 185 -2.44 27.82 -6.25
CA SER A 185 -1.25 28.48 -5.68
C SER A 185 -0.21 27.48 -5.15
N GLN A 186 1.08 27.83 -5.28
CA GLN A 186 2.19 26.98 -4.85
C GLN A 186 2.15 26.65 -3.34
N THR A 187 1.61 27.55 -2.51
CA THR A 187 1.45 27.34 -1.05
C THR A 187 0.41 26.27 -0.76
N LYS A 188 -0.71 26.26 -1.48
CA LYS A 188 -1.77 25.25 -1.31
C LYS A 188 -1.31 23.87 -1.80
N LEU A 189 -0.63 23.80 -2.94
CA LEU A 189 -0.02 22.55 -3.41
C LEU A 189 0.97 21.98 -2.38
N ARG A 190 1.80 22.85 -1.77
CA ARG A 190 2.70 22.44 -0.67
C ARG A 190 1.95 22.00 0.59
N HIS A 191 0.83 22.64 0.93
CA HIS A 191 0.01 22.26 2.08
C HIS A 191 -0.61 20.87 1.89
N ILE A 192 -1.21 20.62 0.73
CA ILE A 192 -1.76 19.31 0.37
C ILE A 192 -0.64 18.27 0.41
N GLY A 193 0.47 18.50 -0.29
CA GLY A 193 1.60 17.58 -0.30
C GLY A 193 2.20 17.29 1.08
N ARG A 194 2.21 18.27 1.99
CA ARG A 194 2.61 18.05 3.40
C ARG A 194 1.58 17.22 4.18
N LYS A 195 0.29 17.47 3.96
CA LYS A 195 -0.82 16.83 4.69
C LYS A 195 -1.05 15.38 4.25
N THR A 196 -0.92 15.11 2.96
CA THR A 196 -1.16 13.78 2.36
C THR A 196 0.12 13.00 2.11
N ASP A 197 1.27 13.62 2.35
CA ASP A 197 2.58 13.06 2.03
C ASP A 197 2.71 12.63 0.55
N THR A 198 2.30 13.53 -0.34
CA THR A 198 2.37 13.30 -1.79
C THR A 198 3.16 14.40 -2.48
N VAL A 199 3.89 14.04 -3.53
CA VAL A 199 4.52 14.96 -4.47
C VAL A 199 3.51 15.31 -5.56
N LEU A 200 3.21 16.59 -5.73
CA LEU A 200 2.35 17.05 -6.81
C LEU A 200 3.22 17.64 -7.92
N ARG A 201 3.24 16.98 -9.08
CA ARG A 201 3.81 17.52 -10.32
C ARG A 201 2.72 18.23 -11.09
N LYS A 202 3.07 19.35 -11.74
CA LYS A 202 2.18 20.14 -12.59
C LYS A 202 2.74 20.18 -14.01
N THR A 203 1.90 19.86 -14.97
CA THR A 203 2.20 19.93 -16.41
C THR A 203 1.13 20.78 -17.06
N LYS A 204 1.52 21.73 -17.91
CA LYS A 204 0.56 22.54 -18.68
C LYS A 204 0.24 21.80 -19.97
N LEU A 205 -1.04 21.63 -20.28
CA LEU A 205 -1.52 20.99 -21.50
C LEU A 205 -1.70 22.04 -22.63
N GLU A 206 -1.74 21.57 -23.87
CA GLU A 206 -1.88 22.41 -25.07
C GLU A 206 -3.22 23.17 -25.09
N ASP A 207 -4.27 22.57 -24.52
CA ASP A 207 -5.62 23.17 -24.37
C ASP A 207 -5.68 24.30 -23.32
N GLY A 208 -4.54 24.72 -22.76
CA GLY A 208 -4.47 25.75 -21.72
C GLY A 208 -4.84 25.27 -20.31
N THR A 209 -5.28 24.02 -20.14
CA THR A 209 -5.55 23.39 -18.85
C THR A 209 -4.28 22.86 -18.17
N TRP A 210 -4.36 22.54 -16.88
CA TRP A 210 -3.23 22.02 -16.10
C TRP A 210 -3.48 20.60 -15.64
N GLN A 211 -2.50 19.73 -15.87
CA GLN A 211 -2.47 18.36 -15.39
C GLN A 211 -1.66 18.30 -14.09
N LEU A 212 -2.31 17.94 -13.00
CA LEU A 212 -1.69 17.67 -11.71
C LEU A 212 -1.49 16.17 -11.56
N THR A 213 -0.24 15.72 -11.61
CA THR A 213 0.12 14.32 -11.32
C THR A 213 0.57 14.22 -9.88
N VAL A 214 -0.24 13.55 -9.06
CA VAL A 214 0.06 13.24 -7.66
C VAL A 214 0.83 11.94 -7.63
N THR A 215 2.12 12.01 -7.34
CA THR A 215 3.00 10.85 -7.12
C THR A 215 3.50 10.87 -5.68
N GLY A 216 3.47 9.76 -4.95
CA GLY A 216 4.05 9.76 -3.61
C GLY A 216 3.77 8.51 -2.80
N ALA A 217 4.50 8.38 -1.69
CA ALA A 217 4.37 7.28 -0.74
C ALA A 217 3.17 7.43 0.22
N GLY A 218 2.49 8.58 0.19
CA GLY A 218 1.35 8.88 1.05
C GLY A 218 -0.01 8.53 0.45
N HIS A 219 -1.07 9.00 1.11
CA HIS A 219 -2.46 8.67 0.78
C HIS A 219 -2.94 9.44 -0.46
N VAL A 220 -2.57 8.95 -1.64
CA VAL A 220 -2.96 9.49 -2.96
C VAL A 220 -4.48 9.69 -3.08
N PRO A 221 -5.36 8.79 -2.57
CA PRO A 221 -6.80 9.01 -2.61
C PRO A 221 -7.27 10.25 -1.82
N ALA A 222 -6.66 10.54 -0.66
CA ALA A 222 -7.00 11.76 0.09
C ALA A 222 -6.49 13.02 -0.60
N ALA A 223 -5.30 12.95 -1.24
CA ALA A 223 -4.79 14.05 -2.05
C ALA A 223 -5.74 14.36 -3.22
N MET A 224 -6.22 13.32 -3.90
CA MET A 224 -7.20 13.45 -4.97
C MET A 224 -8.54 13.98 -4.48
N ALA A 225 -9.06 13.49 -3.34
CA ALA A 225 -10.31 14.00 -2.77
C ALA A 225 -10.22 15.50 -2.42
N MET A 226 -9.08 15.93 -1.86
CA MET A 226 -8.83 17.35 -1.57
C MET A 226 -8.69 18.20 -2.85
N LEU A 227 -8.02 17.67 -3.88
CA LEU A 227 -7.91 18.35 -5.17
C LEU A 227 -9.25 18.41 -5.93
N GLN A 228 -10.07 17.37 -5.82
CA GLN A 228 -11.39 17.27 -6.44
C GLN A 228 -12.39 18.23 -5.80
N LYS A 229 -12.46 18.25 -4.46
CA LYS A 229 -13.25 19.24 -3.72
C LYS A 229 -12.87 20.67 -4.12
N TRP A 230 -11.58 20.92 -4.32
CA TRP A 230 -11.11 22.23 -4.76
C TRP A 230 -11.46 22.55 -6.23
N LYS A 231 -11.40 21.55 -7.12
CA LYS A 231 -11.88 21.71 -8.51
C LYS A 231 -13.36 22.13 -8.52
N GLU A 232 -14.17 21.54 -7.65
CA GLU A 232 -15.59 21.90 -7.47
C GLU A 232 -15.78 23.31 -6.89
N GLU A 233 -15.00 23.70 -5.88
CA GLU A 233 -15.00 25.07 -5.32
C GLU A 233 -14.66 26.15 -6.36
N LEU A 234 -13.81 25.84 -7.35
CA LEU A 234 -13.52 26.75 -8.45
C LEU A 234 -14.60 26.78 -9.53
N GLN A 235 -15.38 25.71 -9.68
CA GLN A 235 -16.39 25.56 -10.71
C GLN A 235 -17.75 26.14 -10.29
N TYR A 236 -18.01 26.24 -8.98
CA TYR A 236 -19.16 26.93 -8.40
C TYR A 236 -18.71 27.89 -7.29
N PRO A 237 -18.51 29.20 -7.58
CA PRO A 237 -18.38 30.19 -6.53
C PRO A 237 -19.75 30.34 -5.84
N SER A 238 -19.98 29.57 -4.78
CA SER A 238 -21.15 29.81 -3.92
C SER A 238 -20.96 31.16 -3.23
N SER A 239 -21.96 32.02 -3.44
CA SER A 239 -22.14 33.30 -2.79
C SER A 239 -22.27 33.13 -1.28
N SER A 240 -21.16 33.16 -0.55
CA SER A 240 -21.16 33.47 0.88
C SER A 240 -20.28 34.70 1.12
N THR A 241 -20.95 35.85 1.10
CA THR A 241 -20.54 37.12 1.68
C THR A 241 -19.89 36.90 3.05
N LYS A 242 -18.65 37.36 3.23
CA LYS A 242 -18.15 37.75 4.56
C LYS A 242 -17.98 39.27 4.57
N PRO A 243 -18.46 39.99 5.59
CA PRO A 243 -18.45 41.44 5.61
C PRO A 243 -17.03 41.98 5.62
N SER A 244 -16.86 43.10 4.92
CA SER A 244 -15.66 43.92 4.92
C SER A 244 -15.31 44.40 6.32
N ALA A 245 -14.19 43.94 6.88
CA ALA A 245 -13.47 44.67 7.91
C ALA A 245 -12.36 45.47 7.22
N GLY A 246 -12.64 46.73 6.91
CA GLY A 246 -11.60 47.70 6.60
C GLY A 246 -10.86 48.09 7.87
N ALA A 247 -9.53 48.16 7.83
CA ALA A 247 -8.75 49.19 8.53
C ALA A 247 -7.25 49.09 8.21
N VAL A 248 -6.78 50.11 7.48
CA VAL A 248 -5.58 50.89 7.80
C VAL A 248 -4.22 50.21 7.59
N ARG A 249 -3.65 50.48 6.40
CA ARG A 249 -2.21 50.65 6.17
C ARG A 249 -1.64 51.67 7.18
N LYS A 250 -0.62 51.28 7.95
CA LYS A 250 0.39 52.23 8.44
C LYS A 250 1.75 51.86 7.86
N SER A 251 2.22 52.72 6.96
CA SER A 251 3.63 52.81 6.63
C SER A 251 4.40 53.31 7.85
N ARG A 252 5.60 52.79 8.06
CA ARG A 252 6.60 53.48 8.88
C ARG A 252 7.96 53.28 8.22
N ASN A 253 8.35 54.30 7.47
CA ASN A 253 9.72 54.51 7.04
C ASN A 253 10.32 55.62 7.90
N GLN A 254 11.65 55.68 7.94
CA GLN A 254 12.54 56.73 8.46
C GLN A 254 13.16 56.59 9.88
N THR A 255 14.44 56.15 9.84
CA THR A 255 15.66 56.89 10.29
C THR A 255 15.67 57.58 11.65
N SER A 256 16.62 57.22 12.53
CA SER A 256 17.93 57.91 12.66
C SER A 256 18.63 57.62 14.00
N ALA A 257 19.94 57.39 13.91
CA ALA A 257 21.03 57.71 14.86
C ALA A 257 20.92 57.42 16.36
N LYS A 258 21.82 56.56 16.88
CA LYS A 258 22.91 56.95 17.82
C LYS A 258 23.79 55.76 18.24
N MET A 259 25.10 55.93 18.05
CA MET A 259 26.22 55.29 18.75
C MET A 259 26.94 56.40 19.56
N PRO A 260 28.00 56.16 20.38
CA PRO A 260 28.36 55.02 21.22
C PRO A 260 28.85 55.47 22.64
N ALA A 261 29.17 54.52 23.54
CA ALA A 261 30.12 54.60 24.70
C ALA A 261 29.78 53.44 25.67
N ARG A 262 30.67 52.73 26.40
CA ARG A 262 32.11 52.80 26.65
C ARG A 262 32.55 51.44 27.26
N ASN A 263 33.81 51.07 27.06
CA ASN A 263 34.53 49.94 27.68
C ASN A 263 34.36 49.80 29.20
N ARG A 264 34.41 48.53 29.67
CA ARG A 264 35.31 48.11 30.76
C ARG A 264 35.54 46.59 30.72
N GLU A 265 36.75 46.19 30.35
CA GLU A 265 37.39 44.95 30.81
C GLU A 265 37.60 45.02 32.32
N VAL A 266 37.43 43.92 33.06
CA VAL A 266 38.40 43.42 34.08
C VAL A 266 38.18 41.91 34.28
N SER A 267 39.28 41.16 34.20
CA SER A 267 39.48 39.74 34.51
C SER A 267 39.49 39.42 36.02
N ALA A 268 39.18 38.17 36.42
CA ALA A 268 39.70 37.44 37.62
C ALA A 268 38.71 36.30 37.98
N SER A 269 38.99 35.02 37.77
CA SER A 269 39.77 34.09 38.61
C SER A 269 39.12 33.72 39.96
N GLY A 270 38.78 32.43 40.11
CA GLY A 270 38.94 31.64 41.34
C GLY A 270 37.86 31.76 42.42
N GLN A 271 37.01 30.74 42.56
CA GLN A 271 37.14 29.68 43.57
C GLN A 271 36.13 28.56 43.27
#